data_AF-A0A1N6VZJ8-F1
#
_entry.id   AF-A0A1N6VZJ8-F1
#
_cell.length_a   1.000
_cell.length_b   1.000
_cell.length_c   1.000
_cell.angle_alpha   90.00
_cell.angle_beta   90.00
_cell.angle_gamma   90.00
#
_symmetry.space_group_name_H-M   'P 1'
#
loop_
_entity.id
_entity.type
_entity.pdbx_description
1 polymer ?
#
loop_
_entity_poly.entity_id
_entity_poly.type
_entity_poly.pdbx_seq_one_letter_code
_entity_poly.pdbx_strand_id
1 'polypeptide(L)'
;MEDQINRDMAVFEQICEINELDPQAIEEEAQSRFPDKFKVGKDTERLIWTAFDSRAKSLISQVVQETSHDAEQLTGTIYTIDGDPAAPAFVINEDAIRSQYSPDKAAEIIDALGKVQLPVTG
;
A
#
# COMPACT_ATOMS: atom_id res chain seq x y z
N MET A 1 -11.60 -17.61 -16.53
CA MET A 1 -10.73 -17.64 -15.33
C MET A 1 -9.43 -16.92 -15.63
N GLU A 2 -8.80 -17.17 -16.79
CA GLU A 2 -7.62 -16.40 -17.27
C GLU A 2 -7.89 -14.90 -17.48
N ASP A 3 -9.07 -14.51 -17.97
CA ASP A 3 -9.45 -13.09 -18.09
C ASP A 3 -9.47 -12.32 -16.76
N GLN A 4 -9.78 -13.00 -15.65
CA GLN A 4 -9.91 -12.34 -14.35
C GLN A 4 -8.53 -12.03 -13.78
N ILE A 5 -7.63 -13.02 -13.77
CA ILE A 5 -6.25 -12.86 -13.31
C ILE A 5 -5.52 -11.78 -14.12
N ASN A 6 -5.73 -11.73 -15.45
CA ASN A 6 -5.12 -10.69 -16.29
C ASN A 6 -5.66 -9.29 -15.98
N ARG A 7 -6.96 -9.15 -15.69
CA ARG A 7 -7.54 -7.86 -15.27
C ARG A 7 -7.01 -7.45 -13.90
N ASP A 8 -6.98 -8.37 -12.95
CA ASP A 8 -6.49 -8.10 -11.60
C ASP A 8 -5.02 -7.66 -11.65
N MET A 9 -4.19 -8.34 -12.46
CA MET A 9 -2.79 -7.95 -12.66
C MET A 9 -2.67 -6.58 -13.34
N ALA A 10 -3.53 -6.23 -14.29
CA ALA A 10 -3.52 -4.91 -14.90
C ALA A 10 -3.83 -3.79 -13.88
N VAL A 11 -4.70 -4.06 -12.90
CA VAL A 11 -4.96 -3.13 -11.78
C VAL A 11 -3.71 -2.96 -10.92
N PHE A 12 -3.03 -4.06 -10.58
CA PHE A 12 -1.75 -4.02 -9.88
C PHE A 12 -0.69 -3.21 -10.64
N GLU A 13 -0.50 -3.47 -11.93
CA GLU A 13 0.47 -2.75 -12.76
C GLU A 13 0.14 -1.26 -12.84
N GLN A 14 -1.15 -0.91 -12.97
CA GLN A 14 -1.59 0.48 -12.94
C GLN A 14 -1.29 1.15 -11.59
N ILE A 15 -1.50 0.46 -10.46
CA ILE A 15 -1.16 0.98 -9.13
C ILE A 15 0.34 1.24 -9.02
N CYS A 16 1.17 0.33 -9.53
CA CYS A 16 2.61 0.52 -9.55
C CYS A 16 2.99 1.73 -10.41
N GLU A 17 2.40 1.89 -11.59
CA GLU A 17 2.67 3.02 -12.48
C GLU A 17 2.32 4.37 -11.83
N ILE A 18 1.10 4.53 -11.32
CA ILE A 18 0.64 5.81 -10.75
C ILE A 18 1.33 6.16 -9.44
N ASN A 19 1.80 5.16 -8.69
CA ASN A 19 2.53 5.38 -7.43
C ASN A 19 4.06 5.34 -7.61
N GLU A 20 4.56 5.28 -8.85
CA GLU A 20 5.98 5.26 -9.19
C GLU A 20 6.73 4.12 -8.48
N LEU A 21 6.12 2.94 -8.40
CA LEU A 21 6.68 1.75 -7.76
C LEU A 21 7.20 0.77 -8.81
N ASP A 22 8.25 0.04 -8.46
CA ASP A 22 8.74 -1.06 -9.29
C ASP A 22 7.90 -2.33 -9.04
N PRO A 23 7.18 -2.85 -10.05
CA PRO A 23 6.29 -4.00 -9.86
C PRO A 23 7.05 -5.26 -9.47
N GLN A 24 8.28 -5.45 -9.95
CA GLN A 24 9.09 -6.63 -9.59
C GLN A 24 9.50 -6.58 -8.12
N ALA A 25 9.92 -5.41 -7.64
CA ALA A 25 10.26 -5.22 -6.23
C ALA A 25 9.06 -5.47 -5.31
N ILE A 26 7.85 -5.04 -5.72
CA ILE A 26 6.63 -5.33 -4.96
C ILE A 26 6.27 -6.82 -5.01
N GLU A 27 6.43 -7.49 -6.16
CA GLU A 27 6.24 -8.94 -6.25
C GLU A 27 7.19 -9.71 -5.32
N GLU A 28 8.47 -9.33 -5.29
CA GLU A 28 9.47 -9.92 -4.39
C GLU A 28 9.14 -9.66 -2.91
N GLU A 29 8.77 -8.43 -2.57
CA GLU A 29 8.37 -8.06 -1.21
C GLU A 29 7.12 -8.84 -0.77
N ALA A 30 6.09 -8.91 -1.62
CA ALA A 30 4.85 -9.62 -1.33
C ALA A 30 5.10 -11.13 -1.16
N GLN A 31 5.93 -11.74 -2.00
CA GLN A 31 6.32 -13.15 -1.87
C GLN A 31 7.10 -13.41 -0.59
N SER A 32 7.99 -12.48 -0.21
CA SER A 32 8.76 -12.58 1.02
C SER A 32 7.89 -12.43 2.28
N ARG A 33 6.92 -11.51 2.26
CA ARG A 33 6.01 -11.24 3.39
C ARG A 33 4.87 -12.25 3.51
N PHE A 34 4.36 -12.77 2.39
CA PHE A 34 3.20 -13.66 2.35
C PHE A 34 3.49 -14.95 1.58
N PRO A 35 4.54 -15.71 1.91
CA PRO A 35 4.97 -16.87 1.11
C PRO A 35 3.86 -17.92 0.93
N ASP A 36 2.98 -18.08 1.93
CA ASP A 36 1.85 -19.00 1.87
C ASP A 36 0.79 -18.63 0.82
N LYS A 37 0.63 -17.35 0.52
CA LYS A 37 -0.35 -16.85 -0.46
C LYS A 37 0.10 -17.10 -1.90
N PHE A 38 1.41 -17.14 -2.14
CA PHE A 38 1.99 -17.38 -3.47
C PHE A 38 2.24 -18.87 -3.78
N LYS A 39 1.89 -19.79 -2.88
CA LYS A 39 2.08 -21.25 -3.10
C LYS A 39 1.21 -21.83 -4.21
N VAL A 40 0.06 -21.22 -4.49
CA VAL A 40 -0.97 -21.75 -5.42
C VAL A 40 -1.08 -20.91 -6.70
N GLY A 41 -0.42 -19.75 -6.76
CA GLY A 41 -0.46 -18.84 -7.90
C GLY A 41 -0.09 -17.42 -7.49
N LYS A 42 -0.18 -16.47 -8.43
CA LYS A 42 -0.06 -15.04 -8.11
C LYS A 42 -1.29 -14.58 -7.32
N ASP A 43 -1.07 -14.08 -6.11
CA ASP A 43 -2.12 -13.52 -5.26
C ASP A 43 -2.14 -11.99 -5.48
N THR A 44 -2.98 -11.55 -6.41
CA THR A 44 -3.03 -10.14 -6.81
C THR A 44 -3.49 -9.23 -5.68
N GLU A 45 -4.34 -9.72 -4.79
CA GLU A 45 -4.76 -8.96 -3.61
C GLU A 45 -3.56 -8.59 -2.73
N ARG A 46 -2.64 -9.54 -2.51
CA ARG A 46 -1.41 -9.28 -1.75
C ARG A 46 -0.45 -8.38 -2.50
N LEU A 47 -0.39 -8.46 -3.83
CA LEU A 47 0.43 -7.56 -4.63
C LEU A 47 -0.06 -6.11 -4.51
N ILE A 48 -1.36 -5.89 -4.70
CA ILE A 48 -2.02 -4.58 -4.55
C ILE A 48 -1.82 -4.03 -3.15
N TRP A 49 -2.08 -4.87 -2.13
CA TRP A 49 -1.89 -4.49 -0.74
C TRP A 49 -0.45 -4.05 -0.46
N THR A 50 0.52 -4.82 -0.97
CA THR A 50 1.95 -4.53 -0.78
C THR A 50 2.37 -3.27 -1.51
N ALA A 51 1.84 -3.00 -2.71
CA ALA A 51 2.11 -1.78 -3.45
C ALA A 51 1.71 -0.53 -2.65
N PHE A 52 0.47 -0.51 -2.15
CA PHE A 52 -0.01 0.61 -1.32
C PHE A 52 0.77 0.74 -0.02
N ASP A 53 1.08 -0.38 0.65
CA ASP A 53 1.84 -0.38 1.89
C ASP A 53 3.25 0.19 1.68
N SER A 54 3.93 -0.23 0.62
CA SER A 54 5.28 0.22 0.26
C SER A 54 5.30 1.72 -0.05
N ARG A 55 4.33 2.22 -0.83
CA ARG A 55 4.20 3.66 -1.11
C ARG A 55 3.91 4.46 0.15
N ALA A 56 2.95 4.01 0.96
CA ALA A 56 2.58 4.68 2.21
C ALA A 56 3.79 4.78 3.16
N LYS A 57 4.52 3.69 3.36
CA LYS A 57 5.74 3.66 4.18
C LYS A 57 6.82 4.59 3.66
N SER A 58 7.05 4.60 2.34
CA SER A 58 8.02 5.51 1.72
C SER A 58 7.67 6.98 1.96
N LEU A 59 6.39 7.34 1.83
CA LEU A 59 5.89 8.69 2.08
C LEU A 59 6.02 9.09 3.55
N ILE A 60 5.66 8.19 4.47
CA ILE A 60 5.78 8.42 5.90
C ILE A 60 7.26 8.55 6.31
N SER A 61 8.14 7.69 5.80
CA SER A 61 9.58 7.73 6.12
C SER A 61 10.26 9.03 5.67
N GLN A 62 9.71 9.72 4.67
CA GLN A 62 10.16 11.05 4.27
C GLN A 62 9.77 12.15 5.26
N VAL A 63 8.64 11.99 5.96
CA VAL A 63 8.11 12.96 6.93
C VAL A 63 8.68 12.70 8.33
N VAL A 64 8.54 11.46 8.78
CA VAL A 64 9.11 10.98 10.03
C VAL A 64 10.32 10.14 9.66
N GLN A 65 11.52 10.60 10.01
CA GLN A 65 12.76 9.80 9.95
C GLN A 65 12.73 8.63 10.95
N GLU A 66 11.57 8.00 11.13
CA GLU A 66 11.41 6.79 11.91
C GLU A 66 12.11 5.66 11.16
N THR A 67 13.12 5.11 11.83
CA THR A 67 13.81 3.89 11.41
C THR A 67 12.79 2.80 11.11
N SER A 68 12.98 2.09 10.00
CA SER A 68 12.07 1.12 9.35
C SER A 68 11.48 0.01 10.24
N HIS A 69 11.84 -0.06 11.52
CA HIS A 69 11.38 -1.05 12.50
C HIS A 69 9.93 -0.80 12.98
N ASP A 70 9.49 0.46 13.05
CA ASP A 70 8.11 0.81 13.45
C ASP A 70 7.16 0.86 12.24
N ALA A 71 7.69 0.84 11.02
CA ALA A 71 6.93 0.98 9.78
C ALA A 71 5.90 -0.16 9.58
N GLU A 72 6.17 -1.36 10.08
CA GLU A 72 5.22 -2.48 9.99
C GLU A 72 3.99 -2.36 10.91
N GLN A 73 4.06 -1.54 11.96
CA GLN A 73 2.92 -1.29 12.87
C GLN A 73 2.03 -0.13 12.43
N LEU A 74 2.45 0.61 11.40
CA LEU A 74 1.70 1.73 10.85
C LEU A 74 0.42 1.26 10.15
N THR A 75 0.53 0.18 9.39
CA THR A 75 -0.58 -0.43 8.65
C THR A 75 -1.57 -1.10 9.61
N GLY A 76 -2.84 -0.73 9.51
CA GLY A 76 -3.92 -1.11 10.44
C GLY A 76 -4.09 -0.15 11.61
N THR A 77 -3.11 0.73 11.88
CA THR A 77 -3.19 1.75 12.93
C THR A 77 -3.50 3.12 12.32
N ILE A 78 -2.63 3.61 11.46
CA ILE A 78 -2.72 4.95 10.85
C ILE A 78 -3.31 4.95 9.43
N TYR A 79 -3.32 3.81 8.76
CA TYR A 79 -4.05 3.61 7.51
C TYR A 79 -4.44 2.15 7.34
N THR A 80 -5.49 1.91 6.56
CA THR A 80 -5.99 0.57 6.22
C THR A 80 -5.97 0.42 4.71
N ILE A 81 -5.60 -0.77 4.24
CA ILE A 81 -5.50 -1.09 2.82
C ILE A 81 -6.44 -2.25 2.54
N ASP A 82 -7.30 -2.07 1.55
CA ASP A 82 -8.06 -3.14 0.92
C ASP A 82 -7.39 -3.49 -0.41
N GLY A 83 -6.91 -4.72 -0.49
CA GLY A 83 -6.17 -5.24 -1.65
C GLY A 83 -7.07 -5.72 -2.77
N ASP A 84 -8.40 -5.62 -2.66
CA ASP A 84 -9.31 -6.18 -3.65
C ASP A 84 -9.06 -5.56 -5.05
N PRO A 85 -8.75 -6.36 -6.08
CA PRO A 85 -8.44 -5.82 -7.40
C PRO A 85 -9.67 -5.22 -8.11
N ALA A 86 -10.90 -5.58 -7.73
CA ALA A 86 -12.10 -4.98 -8.31
C ALA A 86 -12.43 -3.63 -7.67
N ALA A 87 -12.09 -3.43 -6.39
CA ALA A 87 -12.32 -2.19 -5.65
C ALA A 87 -11.20 -1.89 -4.64
N PRO A 88 -9.97 -1.58 -5.10
CA PRO A 88 -8.85 -1.32 -4.21
C PRO A 88 -9.12 -0.05 -3.40
N ALA A 89 -8.86 -0.10 -2.10
CA ALA A 89 -9.12 1.01 -1.20
C ALA A 89 -7.93 1.32 -0.31
N PHE A 90 -7.71 2.61 -0.08
CA PHE A 90 -6.72 3.13 0.85
C PHE A 90 -7.41 4.13 1.77
N VAL A 91 -7.49 3.82 3.06
CA VAL A 91 -8.20 4.63 4.05
C VAL A 91 -7.22 5.13 5.09
N ILE A 92 -7.10 6.45 5.23
CA ILE A 92 -6.25 7.09 6.21
C ILE A 92 -7.02 7.24 7.52
N ASN A 93 -6.43 6.81 8.64
CA ASN A 93 -6.99 6.97 9.97
C ASN A 93 -6.43 8.24 10.63
N GLU A 94 -6.96 9.39 10.22
CA GLU A 94 -6.50 10.70 10.71
C GLU A 94 -6.56 10.84 12.23
N ASP A 95 -7.55 10.24 12.89
CA ASP A 95 -7.69 10.30 14.35
C ASP A 95 -6.53 9.59 15.05
N ALA A 96 -6.18 8.38 14.59
CA ALA A 96 -5.03 7.64 15.11
C ALA A 96 -3.70 8.36 14.84
N ILE A 97 -3.56 9.03 13.69
CA ILE A 97 -2.37 9.83 13.37
C ILE A 97 -2.27 11.03 14.33
N ARG A 98 -3.35 11.80 14.48
CA ARG A 98 -3.39 12.98 15.37
C ARG A 98 -3.25 12.63 16.85
N SER A 99 -3.60 11.41 17.23
CA SER A 99 -3.44 10.89 18.60
C SER A 99 -1.98 10.47 18.90
N GLN A 100 -1.27 9.94 17.89
CA GLN A 100 0.12 9.46 18.05
C GLN A 100 1.17 10.55 17.79
N TYR A 101 0.88 11.50 16.90
CA TYR A 101 1.83 12.51 16.46
C TYR A 101 1.40 13.93 16.86
N SER A 102 2.38 14.82 17.03
CA SER A 102 2.11 16.27 17.22
C SER A 102 1.33 16.84 16.02
N PRO A 103 0.49 17.86 16.21
CA PRO A 103 -0.41 18.37 15.17
C PRO A 103 0.29 18.73 13.86
N ASP A 104 1.50 19.32 13.91
CA ASP A 104 2.30 19.62 12.72
C ASP A 104 2.70 18.35 11.96
N LYS A 105 3.28 17.37 12.66
CA LYS A 105 3.67 16.07 12.06
C LYS A 105 2.46 15.28 11.57
N ALA A 106 1.37 15.31 12.32
CA ALA A 106 0.14 14.62 11.94
C ALA A 106 -0.41 15.17 10.62
N ALA A 107 -0.39 16.49 10.44
CA ALA A 107 -0.78 17.12 9.19
C ALA A 107 0.15 16.72 8.03
N GLU A 108 1.47 16.69 8.25
CA GLU A 108 2.43 16.26 7.23
C GLU A 108 2.26 14.77 6.84
N ILE A 109 2.01 13.89 7.81
CA ILE A 109 1.75 12.47 7.55
C ILE A 109 0.44 12.30 6.76
N ILE A 110 -0.62 13.00 7.14
CA ILE A 110 -1.91 12.95 6.44
C ILE A 110 -1.76 13.46 5.00
N ASP A 111 -1.06 14.59 4.78
CA ASP A 111 -0.74 15.12 3.45
C ASP A 111 0.07 14.11 2.63
N ALA A 112 1.11 13.53 3.23
CA ALA A 112 1.96 12.56 2.57
C ALA A 112 1.16 11.33 2.16
N LEU A 113 0.38 10.74 3.07
CA LEU A 113 -0.48 9.59 2.78
C LEU A 113 -1.56 9.91 1.75
N GLY A 114 -2.03 11.16 1.67
CA GLY A 114 -2.95 11.62 0.62
C GLY A 114 -2.37 11.58 -0.79
N LYS A 115 -1.05 11.38 -0.94
CA LYS A 115 -0.38 11.20 -2.24
C LYS A 115 -0.43 9.76 -2.75
N VAL A 116 -0.94 8.82 -1.96
CA VAL A 116 -1.21 7.45 -2.44
C VAL A 116 -2.36 7.52 -3.45
N GLN A 117 -2.09 7.15 -4.70
CA GLN A 117 -3.06 7.21 -5.77
C GLN A 117 -3.74 5.86 -5.97
N LEU A 118 -5.08 5.87 -6.04
CA LEU A 118 -5.88 4.70 -6.38
C LEU A 118 -5.98 4.55 -7.92
N PRO A 119 -6.06 3.31 -8.43
CA PRO A 119 -6.22 3.07 -9.86
C PRO A 119 -7.57 3.60 -10.34
N VAL A 120 -7.61 4.06 -11.59
CA VAL A 120 -8.87 4.52 -12.20
C VAL A 120 -9.53 3.30 -12.84
N THR A 121 -10.44 2.68 -12.10
CA THR A 121 -11.33 1.64 -12.65
C THR A 121 -12.36 2.31 -13.56
N GLY A 122 -12.12 2.25 -14.87
CA GLY A 122 -13.01 2.72 -15.94
C GLY A 122 -13.98 1.65 -16.42
#